data_AF-A0A845XFM6-F1
#
_entry.id   AF-A0A845XFM6-F1
#
_cell.length_a   1.000
_cell.length_b   1.000
_cell.length_c   1.000
_cell.angle_alpha   90.00
_cell.angle_beta   90.00
_cell.angle_gamma   90.00
#
_symmetry.space_group_name_H-M   'P 1'
#
loop_
_entity.id
_entity.type
_entity.pdbx_description
1 polymer ?
#
loop_
_entity_poly.entity_id
_entity_poly.type
_entity_poly.pdbx_seq_one_letter_code
_entity_poly.pdbx_strand_id
1 'polypeptide(L)'
;MGFVFPRIAANHLKTTQIYDIAISEDSNILVASVDKTVKLWDINSGEELAILESHSAPILTIAISSDGKTIASAGSDKTIKVWDVESRQLLRTLSGHDGWVWSVAISPDGNTLVSGGEDGTIRIWSLVSQSQ
;
A
#
# COMPACT_ATOMS: atom_id res chain seq x y z
N MET A 1 30.70 16.21 7.92
CA MET A 1 30.01 14.94 8.19
C MET A 1 28.98 14.75 7.09
N GLY A 2 29.29 13.94 6.07
CA GLY A 2 28.31 13.58 5.06
C GLY A 2 27.48 12.44 5.63
N PHE A 3 26.17 12.64 5.76
CA PHE A 3 25.25 11.54 6.05
C PHE A 3 25.26 10.63 4.83
N VAL A 4 25.94 9.49 4.93
CA VAL A 4 25.81 8.40 3.96
C VAL A 4 24.57 7.66 4.38
N PHE A 5 23.44 7.93 3.72
CA PHE A 5 22.29 7.03 3.82
C PHE A 5 22.75 5.65 3.35
N PRO A 6 22.46 4.56 4.08
CA PRO A 6 22.67 3.24 3.54
C PRO A 6 21.97 3.19 2.19
N ARG A 7 22.73 2.85 1.13
CA ARG A 7 22.16 2.58 -0.18
C ARG A 7 21.24 1.38 0.03
N ILE A 8 19.94 1.62 0.12
CA ILE A 8 18.91 0.58 0.24
C ILE A 8 18.90 -0.17 -1.09
N ALA A 9 19.91 -1.01 -1.29
CA ALA A 9 19.92 -2.02 -2.32
C ALA A 9 19.18 -3.19 -1.71
N ALA A 10 17.87 -3.24 -1.93
CA ALA A 10 17.08 -4.46 -1.74
C ALA A 10 17.62 -5.52 -2.72
N ASN A 11 18.72 -6.16 -2.33
CA ASN A 11 19.31 -7.26 -3.07
C ASN A 11 18.51 -8.52 -2.79
N HIS A 12 18.30 -9.28 -3.87
CA HIS A 12 17.71 -10.61 -3.93
C HIS A 12 16.20 -10.70 -3.71
N LEU A 13 15.46 -10.66 -4.82
CA LEU A 13 14.49 -11.68 -5.26
C LEU A 13 14.23 -11.45 -6.76
N LYS A 14 14.27 -12.52 -7.56
CA LYS A 14 13.97 -12.50 -9.00
C LYS A 14 12.48 -12.25 -9.24
N THR A 15 11.96 -11.04 -9.02
CA THR A 15 10.66 -10.56 -9.53
C THR A 15 10.70 -9.03 -9.61
N THR A 16 10.84 -8.47 -10.81
CA THR A 16 11.60 -7.23 -11.08
C THR A 16 10.77 -5.98 -11.37
N GLN A 17 9.57 -5.82 -10.81
CA GLN A 17 8.77 -4.62 -11.04
C GLN A 17 8.23 -4.05 -9.74
N ILE A 18 8.68 -2.82 -9.45
CA ILE A 18 8.07 -1.94 -8.47
C ILE A 18 7.17 -1.00 -9.26
N TYR A 19 5.87 -0.98 -8.96
CA TYR A 19 4.93 -0.11 -9.67
C TYR A 19 4.73 1.22 -8.94
N ASP A 20 4.76 1.19 -7.61
CA ASP A 20 4.44 2.35 -6.78
C ASP A 20 5.15 2.24 -5.41
N ILE A 21 5.38 3.39 -4.79
CA ILE A 21 6.00 3.51 -3.46
C ILE A 21 5.30 4.61 -2.66
N ALA A 22 5.22 4.44 -1.34
CA ALA A 22 4.76 5.48 -0.44
C ALA A 22 5.59 5.51 0.85
N ILE A 23 5.62 6.67 1.49
CA ILE A 23 6.34 6.91 2.75
C ILE A 23 5.35 7.43 3.80
N SER A 24 5.49 6.96 5.04
CA SER A 24 4.73 7.51 6.17
C SER A 24 5.17 8.95 6.48
N GLU A 25 4.28 9.75 7.07
CA GLU A 25 4.57 11.17 7.35
C GLU A 25 5.74 11.35 8.33
N ASP A 26 5.89 10.41 9.28
CA ASP A 26 7.01 10.36 10.21
C ASP A 26 8.34 9.90 9.57
N SER A 27 8.32 9.55 8.28
CA SER A 27 9.47 9.09 7.50
C SER A 27 10.16 7.84 8.05
N ASN A 28 9.47 7.03 8.85
CA ASN A 28 10.01 5.79 9.40
C ASN A 28 9.73 4.58 8.51
N ILE A 29 8.60 4.58 7.79
CA ILE A 29 8.13 3.42 7.02
C ILE A 29 8.13 3.75 5.53
N LEU A 30 8.79 2.90 4.74
CA LEU A 30 8.66 2.84 3.29
C LEU A 30 7.78 1.64 2.93
N VAL A 31 6.80 1.85 2.05
CA VAL A 31 6.01 0.78 1.45
C VAL A 31 6.21 0.76 -0.05
N ALA A 32 6.24 -0.44 -0.64
CA ALA A 32 6.30 -0.60 -2.10
C ALA A 32 5.39 -1.72 -2.57
N SER A 33 4.81 -1.53 -3.75
CA SER A 33 4.17 -2.61 -4.50
C SER A 33 5.23 -3.38 -5.28
N VAL A 34 5.37 -4.68 -5.02
CA VAL A 34 6.32 -5.56 -5.69
C VAL A 34 5.58 -6.76 -6.25
N ASP A 35 5.35 -6.74 -7.57
CA ASP A 35 4.47 -7.68 -8.26
C ASP A 35 3.10 -7.79 -7.57
N LYS A 36 2.82 -8.89 -6.88
CA LYS A 36 1.54 -9.16 -6.19
C LYS A 36 1.57 -8.89 -4.69
N THR A 37 2.71 -8.43 -4.18
CA THR A 37 2.98 -8.29 -2.75
C THR A 37 3.20 -6.84 -2.38
N VAL A 38 2.89 -6.51 -1.13
CA VAL A 38 3.32 -5.25 -0.53
C VAL A 38 4.52 -5.53 0.37
N LYS A 39 5.57 -4.72 0.25
CA LYS A 39 6.74 -4.81 1.10
C LYS A 39 6.90 -3.56 1.96
N LEU A 40 7.32 -3.77 3.21
CA LEU A 40 7.52 -2.73 4.21
C LEU A 40 8.99 -2.71 4.64
N TRP A 41 9.55 -1.51 4.78
CA TRP A 41 10.91 -1.32 5.32
C TRP A 41 10.93 -0.23 6.37
N ASP A 42 11.79 -0.41 7.36
CA ASP A 42 12.22 0.68 8.23
C ASP A 42 13.28 1.50 7.50
N ILE A 43 13.04 2.79 7.35
CA ILE A 43 13.92 3.69 6.60
C ILE A 43 15.23 3.97 7.35
N ASN A 44 15.19 3.97 8.68
CA ASN A 44 16.34 4.31 9.52
C ASN A 44 17.35 3.16 9.59
N SER A 45 16.87 1.93 9.77
CA SER A 45 17.69 0.72 9.85
C SER A 45 17.96 0.10 8.47
N GLY A 46 17.05 0.32 7.50
CA GLY A 46 17.08 -0.33 6.20
C GLY A 46 16.58 -1.79 6.24
N GLU A 47 16.01 -2.24 7.35
CA GLU A 47 15.53 -3.61 7.52
C GLU A 47 14.16 -3.81 6.85
N GLU A 48 13.97 -4.97 6.20
CA GLU A 48 12.65 -5.39 5.71
C GLU A 48 11.79 -5.81 6.91
N LEU A 49 10.69 -5.08 7.14
CA LEU A 49 9.79 -5.31 8.27
C LEU A 49 8.81 -6.45 7.99
N ALA A 50 8.23 -6.46 6.79
CA ALA A 50 7.20 -7.40 6.40
C ALA A 50 7.01 -7.51 4.89
N ILE A 51 6.49 -8.66 4.46
CA ILE A 51 5.90 -8.89 3.14
C ILE A 51 4.42 -9.26 3.37
N LEU A 52 3.51 -8.52 2.74
CA LEU A 52 2.08 -8.79 2.76
C LEU A 52 1.69 -9.43 1.42
N GLU A 53 1.35 -10.72 1.47
CA GLU A 53 0.79 -11.45 0.33
C GLU A 53 -0.62 -10.91 0.05
N SER A 54 -0.72 -10.04 -0.94
CA SER A 54 -1.88 -9.17 -1.07
C SER A 54 -2.80 -9.58 -2.20
N HIS A 55 -2.34 -9.56 -3.45
CA HIS A 55 -3.21 -9.64 -4.62
C HIS A 55 -3.01 -10.93 -5.44
N SER A 56 -4.03 -11.30 -6.21
CA SER A 56 -3.91 -12.45 -7.14
C SER A 56 -3.23 -12.07 -8.48
N ALA A 57 -3.12 -10.77 -8.74
CA ALA A 57 -2.52 -10.15 -9.91
C ALA A 57 -1.66 -8.93 -9.48
N PRO A 58 -0.90 -8.30 -10.40
CA PRO A 58 -0.02 -7.20 -10.05
C PRO A 58 -0.72 -6.06 -9.32
N ILE A 59 -0.03 -5.50 -8.32
CA ILE A 59 -0.41 -4.29 -7.60
C ILE A 59 0.08 -3.10 -8.40
N LEU A 60 -0.83 -2.24 -8.81
CA LEU A 60 -0.52 -1.09 -9.66
C LEU A 60 -0.30 0.18 -8.85
N THR A 61 -0.84 0.24 -7.62
CA THR A 61 -0.79 1.43 -6.77
C THR A 61 -0.84 1.07 -5.29
N ILE A 62 -0.22 1.91 -4.47
CA ILE A 62 -0.21 1.79 -3.01
C ILE A 62 -0.35 3.16 -2.34
N ALA A 63 -0.98 3.19 -1.18
CA ALA A 63 -1.01 4.36 -0.30
C ALA A 63 -0.81 3.92 1.16
N ILE A 64 -0.26 4.83 1.97
CA ILE A 64 -0.16 4.70 3.42
C ILE A 64 -0.84 5.91 4.06
N SER A 65 -1.54 5.71 5.18
CA SER A 65 -2.14 6.80 5.94
C SER A 65 -1.09 7.71 6.55
N SER A 66 -1.43 8.97 6.81
CA SER A 66 -0.55 9.95 7.47
C SER A 66 0.05 9.43 8.78
N ASP A 67 -0.76 8.71 9.58
CA ASP A 67 -0.32 8.12 10.84
C ASP A 67 0.52 6.83 10.68
N GLY A 68 0.74 6.37 9.45
CA GLY A 68 1.52 5.18 9.14
C GLY A 68 0.85 3.85 9.51
N LYS A 69 -0.41 3.85 9.97
CA LYS A 69 -1.06 2.65 10.50
C LYS A 69 -1.84 1.84 9.49
N THR A 70 -2.26 2.47 8.39
CA THR A 70 -3.11 1.84 7.37
C THR A 70 -2.42 1.86 6.03
N ILE A 71 -2.36 0.69 5.37
CA ILE A 71 -1.92 0.58 3.97
C ILE A 71 -3.11 0.22 3.11
N ALA A 72 -3.22 0.86 1.94
CA ALA A 72 -4.11 0.46 0.87
C ALA A 72 -3.30 0.04 -0.36
N SER A 73 -3.57 -1.15 -0.90
CA SER A 73 -3.01 -1.63 -2.17
C SER A 73 -4.12 -1.94 -3.16
N ALA A 74 -3.91 -1.68 -4.44
CA ALA A 74 -4.86 -2.04 -5.48
C ALA A 74 -4.18 -2.35 -6.82
N GLY A 75 -4.87 -3.09 -7.70
CA GLY A 75 -4.28 -3.43 -8.98
C GLY A 75 -5.15 -4.23 -9.93
N SER A 76 -4.51 -5.10 -10.72
CA SER A 76 -5.13 -5.78 -11.86
C SER A 76 -6.16 -6.85 -11.49
N ASP A 77 -6.25 -7.24 -10.22
CA ASP A 77 -7.31 -8.14 -9.74
C ASP A 77 -8.62 -7.43 -9.41
N LYS A 78 -8.71 -6.13 -9.72
CA LYS A 78 -9.89 -5.27 -9.58
C LYS A 78 -10.32 -5.01 -8.13
N THR A 79 -9.48 -5.39 -7.16
CA THR A 79 -9.75 -5.19 -5.73
C THR A 79 -8.83 -4.14 -5.13
N ILE A 80 -9.27 -3.59 -3.99
CA ILE A 80 -8.43 -2.81 -3.08
C ILE A 80 -8.34 -3.59 -1.77
N LYS A 81 -7.15 -3.72 -1.21
CA LYS A 81 -6.91 -4.38 0.07
C LYS A 81 -6.38 -3.38 1.07
N VAL A 82 -6.98 -3.38 2.26
CA VAL A 82 -6.65 -2.47 3.35
C VAL A 82 -6.06 -3.28 4.49
N TRP A 83 -4.88 -2.86 4.97
CA TRP A 83 -4.08 -3.57 5.96
C TRP A 83 -3.81 -2.69 7.16
N ASP A 84 -3.78 -3.32 8.32
CA ASP A 84 -3.19 -2.74 9.53
C ASP A 84 -1.69 -3.01 9.55
N VAL A 85 -0.88 -1.97 9.70
CA VAL A 85 0.58 -2.05 9.62
C VAL A 85 1.19 -2.76 10.83
N GLU A 86 0.65 -2.52 12.02
CA GLU A 86 1.18 -3.06 13.27
C GLU A 86 0.94 -4.58 13.36
N SER A 87 -0.30 -5.02 13.19
CA SER A 87 -0.72 -6.42 13.27
C SER A 87 -0.46 -7.20 11.97
N ARG A 88 -0.18 -6.49 10.87
CA ARG A 88 0.02 -7.05 9.52
C ARG A 88 -1.19 -7.83 9.02
N GLN A 89 -2.37 -7.50 9.53
CA GLN A 89 -3.62 -8.17 9.19
C GLN A 89 -4.35 -7.44 8.06
N LEU A 90 -4.97 -8.24 7.18
CA LEU A 90 -5.92 -7.73 6.19
C LEU A 90 -7.20 -7.33 6.91
N LEU A 91 -7.51 -6.02 6.92
CA LEU A 91 -8.73 -5.49 7.52
C LEU A 91 -9.92 -5.65 6.59
N ARG A 92 -9.74 -5.31 5.30
CA ARG A 92 -10.83 -5.22 4.32
C ARG A 92 -10.33 -5.61 2.94
N THR A 93 -11.16 -6.32 2.18
CA THR A 93 -11.07 -6.38 0.71
C THR A 93 -12.27 -5.63 0.15
N LEU A 94 -12.00 -4.58 -0.61
CA LEU A 94 -13.01 -3.73 -1.24
C LEU A 94 -13.13 -4.13 -2.70
N SER A 95 -14.28 -4.71 -3.03
CA SER A 95 -14.63 -5.13 -4.39
C SER A 95 -15.71 -4.22 -4.94
N GLY A 96 -15.63 -3.88 -6.22
CA GLY A 96 -16.68 -3.11 -6.88
C GLY A 96 -16.28 -2.55 -8.24
N HIS A 97 -14.99 -2.29 -8.49
CA HIS A 97 -14.53 -1.88 -9.81
C HIS A 97 -14.70 -3.01 -10.83
N ASP A 98 -15.13 -2.67 -12.04
CA ASP A 98 -15.21 -3.61 -13.18
C ASP A 98 -14.02 -3.46 -14.13
N GLY A 99 -12.84 -3.26 -13.56
CA GLY A 99 -11.60 -3.04 -14.31
C GLY A 99 -10.43 -2.91 -13.36
N TRP A 100 -9.22 -2.76 -13.90
CA TRP A 100 -8.04 -2.56 -13.06
C TRP A 100 -8.18 -1.28 -12.21
N VAL A 101 -7.68 -1.33 -10.98
CA VAL A 101 -7.63 -0.15 -10.12
C VAL A 101 -6.28 0.52 -10.30
N TRP A 102 -6.30 1.73 -10.84
CA TRP A 102 -5.09 2.46 -11.25
C TRP A 102 -4.55 3.39 -10.17
N SER A 103 -5.40 3.86 -9.27
CA SER A 103 -5.02 4.83 -8.24
C SER A 103 -5.82 4.61 -6.97
N VAL A 104 -5.13 4.74 -5.84
CA VAL A 104 -5.73 4.79 -4.50
C VAL A 104 -5.16 5.96 -3.71
N ALA A 105 -5.96 6.54 -2.85
CA ALA A 105 -5.51 7.52 -1.87
C ALA A 105 -6.30 7.38 -0.56
N ILE A 106 -5.63 7.65 0.56
CA ILE A 106 -6.24 7.71 1.89
C ILE A 106 -6.31 9.18 2.28
N SER A 107 -7.45 9.61 2.83
CA SER A 107 -7.61 10.97 3.36
C SER A 107 -6.65 11.24 4.53
N PRO A 108 -6.25 12.49 4.78
CA PRO A 108 -5.34 12.82 5.89
C PRO A 108 -5.85 12.38 7.27
N ASP A 109 -7.17 12.31 7.46
CA ASP A 109 -7.78 11.83 8.69
C ASP A 109 -7.86 10.29 8.81
N GLY A 110 -7.42 9.55 7.78
CA GLY A 110 -7.42 8.09 7.74
C GLY A 110 -8.78 7.44 7.56
N ASN A 111 -9.87 8.22 7.48
CA ASN A 111 -11.24 7.67 7.53
C ASN A 111 -11.83 7.35 6.17
N THR A 112 -11.29 7.92 5.10
CA THR A 112 -11.81 7.79 3.74
C THR A 112 -10.73 7.26 2.81
N LEU A 113 -11.09 6.30 1.98
CA LEU A 113 -10.27 5.86 0.86
C LEU A 113 -10.98 6.22 -0.45
N VAL A 114 -10.24 6.70 -1.43
CA VAL A 114 -10.74 6.91 -2.79
C VAL A 114 -9.97 6.05 -3.77
N SER A 115 -10.64 5.57 -4.80
CA SER A 115 -10.03 4.76 -5.86
C SER A 115 -10.54 5.14 -7.25
N GLY A 116 -9.65 5.08 -8.24
CA GLY A 116 -9.97 5.27 -9.66
C GLY A 116 -9.69 4.01 -10.47
N GLY A 117 -10.65 3.58 -11.29
CA GLY A 117 -10.58 2.34 -12.05
C GLY A 117 -10.62 2.53 -13.56
N GLU A 118 -10.21 1.49 -14.29
CA GLU A 118 -10.32 1.35 -15.74
C GLU A 118 -11.78 1.41 -16.22
N ASP A 119 -12.73 1.08 -15.34
CA ASP A 119 -14.17 1.22 -15.58
C ASP A 119 -14.66 2.68 -15.69
N GLY A 120 -13.75 3.65 -15.60
CA GLY A 120 -14.06 5.07 -15.69
C GLY A 120 -14.75 5.63 -14.45
N THR A 121 -14.77 4.88 -13.34
CA THR A 121 -15.43 5.30 -12.10
C THR A 121 -14.43 5.72 -11.03
N ILE A 122 -14.85 6.66 -10.19
CA ILE A 122 -14.22 6.95 -8.90
C ILE A 122 -15.13 6.37 -7.81
N ARG A 123 -14.53 5.66 -6.85
CA ARG A 123 -15.24 5.12 -5.69
C ARG A 123 -14.69 5.71 -4.41
N ILE A 124 -15.59 5.93 -3.45
CA ILE A 124 -15.29 6.44 -2.12
C ILE A 124 -15.68 5.36 -1.11
N TRP A 125 -14.78 5.05 -0.19
CA TRP A 125 -14.92 3.97 0.77
C TRP A 125 -14.72 4.49 2.19
N SER A 126 -15.63 4.13 3.09
CA SER A 126 -15.48 4.41 4.52
C SER A 126 -14.60 3.37 5.18
N LEU A 127 -13.52 3.83 5.82
CA LEU A 127 -12.60 3.02 6.62
C LEU A 127 -13.01 2.96 8.09
N VAL A 128 -13.89 3.85 8.55
CA VAL A 128 -14.46 3.73 9.89
C VAL A 128 -15.42 2.53 9.94
N SER A 129 -15.19 1.64 10.90
CA SER A 129 -16.16 0.60 11.24
C SER A 129 -17.43 1.28 11.72
N GLN A 130 -18.56 1.04 11.05
CA GLN A 130 -19.84 1.47 11.58
C GLN A 130 -20.09 0.65 12.86
N SER A 131 -20.08 1.31 14.01
CA SER A 131 -20.66 0.74 15.23
C SER A 131 -22.16 0.57 14.97
N GLN A 132 -22.63 -0.68 14.91
CA GLN A 132 -24.06 -0.98 15.01
C GLN A 132 -24.53 -0.81 16.46
#